data_AF-A0A8T6MSV2-F1
#
_entry.id   AF-A0A8T6MSV2-F1
#
_cell.length_a   1.000
_cell.length_b   1.000
_cell.length_c   1.000
_cell.angle_alpha   90.00
_cell.angle_beta   90.00
_cell.angle_gamma   90.00
#
_symmetry.space_group_name_H-M   'P 1'
#
loop_
_entity.id
_entity.type
_entity.pdbx_description
1 polymer ?
#
loop_
_entity_poly.entity_id
_entity_poly.type
_entity_poly.pdbx_seq_one_letter_code
_entity_poly.pdbx_strand_id
1 'polypeptide(L)'
;MDIDCVFDDALAQEMAQYLKNKGHTITVQNSTITTKSDPIDDVVNFSVETNRQDYQINFFENTLIFSRKIPIEKIGLISCKQCGFLAQNKSDLELHQNVHMPKSQIRRK
;
A
#
# COMPACT_ATOMS: atom_id res chain seq x y z
N MET A 1 -5.78 8.54 3.76
CA MET A 1 -5.91 7.86 2.46
C MET A 1 -4.54 7.26 2.22
N ASP A 2 -4.47 5.98 1.90
CA ASP A 2 -3.23 5.21 1.88
C ASP A 2 -2.96 4.76 0.45
N ILE A 3 -1.68 4.67 0.09
CA ILE A 3 -1.27 4.16 -1.21
C ILE A 3 -0.50 2.85 -1.01
N ASP A 4 -0.91 1.82 -1.76
CA ASP A 4 -0.23 0.53 -1.85
C ASP A 4 1.00 0.66 -2.76
N CYS A 5 2.16 1.00 -2.21
CA CYS A 5 3.33 1.32 -3.03
C CYS A 5 4.67 0.78 -2.55
N VAL A 6 4.73 0.00 -1.46
CA VAL A 6 6.01 -0.58 -1.03
C VAL A 6 5.95 -2.09 -1.08
N PHE A 7 6.52 -2.56 -2.18
CA PHE A 7 7.10 -3.87 -2.40
C PHE A 7 8.33 -3.99 -1.48
N ASP A 8 8.25 -4.80 -0.42
CA ASP A 8 9.33 -5.04 0.53
C ASP A 8 10.03 -6.38 0.22
N ASP A 9 11.14 -6.29 -0.51
CA ASP A 9 11.92 -7.47 -0.94
C ASP A 9 12.47 -8.26 0.26
N ALA A 10 12.84 -7.59 1.36
CA ALA A 10 13.39 -8.24 2.54
C ALA A 10 12.30 -9.06 3.25
N LEU A 11 11.11 -8.49 3.40
CA LEU A 11 9.96 -9.21 3.94
C LEU A 11 9.53 -10.37 3.04
N ALA A 12 9.53 -10.18 1.72
CA ALA A 12 9.21 -11.24 0.79
C ALA A 12 10.18 -12.43 0.91
N GLN A 13 11.48 -12.15 1.13
CA GLN A 13 12.46 -13.20 1.40
C GLN A 13 12.27 -13.89 2.76
N GLU A 14 11.99 -13.13 3.83
CA GLU A 14 11.75 -13.67 5.17
C GLU A 14 10.53 -14.62 5.18
N MET A 15 9.43 -14.17 4.59
CA MET A 15 8.21 -14.97 4.42
C MET A 15 8.46 -16.22 3.57
N ALA A 16 9.16 -16.07 2.45
CA ALA A 16 9.47 -17.21 1.59
C ALA A 16 10.30 -18.27 2.31
N GLN A 17 11.22 -17.85 3.18
CA GLN A 17 11.98 -18.77 4.01
C GLN A 17 11.09 -19.47 5.04
N TYR A 18 10.18 -18.73 5.70
CA TYR A 18 9.19 -19.31 6.61
C TYR A 18 8.33 -20.38 5.92
N LEU A 19 7.75 -20.05 4.75
CA LEU A 19 6.90 -20.97 3.99
C LEU A 19 7.66 -22.18 3.45
N LYS A 20 8.94 -22.02 3.04
CA LYS A 20 9.80 -23.15 2.69
C LYS A 20 10.04 -24.08 3.89
N ASN A 21 10.25 -23.53 5.08
CA ASN A 21 10.42 -24.32 6.30
C ASN A 21 9.15 -25.10 6.68
N LYS A 22 7.98 -24.62 6.26
CA LYS A 22 6.68 -25.31 6.40
C LYS A 22 6.41 -26.34 5.29
N GLY A 23 7.28 -26.44 4.28
CA GLY A 23 7.19 -27.43 3.21
C GLY A 23 6.58 -26.93 1.90
N HIS A 24 6.30 -25.63 1.77
CA HIS A 24 5.80 -25.07 0.51
C HIS A 24 6.92 -24.97 -0.54
N THR A 25 6.57 -25.25 -1.80
CA THR A 25 7.46 -24.98 -2.93
C THR A 25 7.28 -23.52 -3.36
N ILE A 26 8.20 -22.66 -2.92
CA ILE A 26 8.14 -21.21 -3.10
C ILE A 26 9.20 -20.72 -4.09
N THR A 27 8.78 -19.84 -5.01
CA THR A 27 9.67 -19.02 -5.85
C THR A 27 9.48 -17.56 -5.49
N VAL A 28 10.57 -16.80 -5.39
CA VAL A 28 10.53 -15.35 -5.11
C VAL A 28 11.17 -14.62 -6.28
N GLN A 29 10.48 -13.58 -6.76
CA GLN A 29 11.03 -12.58 -7.67
C GLN A 29 10.72 -11.20 -7.10
N ASN A 30 11.75 -10.49 -6.67
CA ASN A 30 11.61 -9.22 -5.95
C ASN A 30 10.65 -9.39 -4.75
N SER A 31 9.59 -8.60 -4.69
CA SER A 31 8.57 -8.65 -3.64
C SER A 31 7.39 -9.57 -3.93
N THR A 32 7.50 -10.40 -4.97
CA THR A 32 6.45 -11.32 -5.40
C THR A 32 6.81 -12.74 -5.02
N ILE A 33 5.88 -13.42 -4.35
CA ILE A 33 6.02 -14.82 -3.94
C ILE A 33 5.05 -15.66 -4.77
N THR A 34 5.54 -16.67 -5.45
CA THR A 34 4.72 -17.66 -6.18
C THR A 34 4.84 -19.02 -5.51
N THR A 35 3.70 -19.66 -5.28
CA THR A 35 3.61 -20.96 -4.60
C THR A 35 2.85 -21.97 -5.46
N LYS A 36 3.17 -23.26 -5.33
CA LYS A 36 2.43 -24.36 -5.98
C LYS A 36 1.26 -24.89 -5.14
N SER A 37 1.23 -24.56 -3.85
CA SER A 37 0.20 -24.98 -2.91
C SER A 37 -0.36 -23.77 -2.16
N ASP A 38 -1.61 -23.87 -1.70
CA ASP A 38 -2.26 -22.83 -0.92
C ASP A 38 -1.52 -22.59 0.40
N PRO A 39 -0.94 -21.39 0.65
CA PRO A 39 -0.20 -21.09 1.85
C PRO A 39 -0.99 -20.22 2.84
N ILE A 40 -2.29 -20.00 2.63
CA ILE A 40 -3.07 -18.99 3.38
C ILE A 40 -2.91 -19.15 4.90
N ASP A 41 -3.08 -20.36 5.44
CA ASP A 41 -3.01 -20.59 6.88
C ASP A 41 -1.62 -20.27 7.45
N ASP A 42 -0.55 -20.66 6.76
CA ASP A 42 0.81 -20.38 7.19
C ASP A 42 1.19 -18.90 7.04
N VAL A 43 0.61 -18.21 6.06
CA VAL A 43 0.76 -16.76 5.88
C VAL A 43 0.05 -15.99 7.00
N VAL A 44 -1.13 -16.44 7.42
CA VAL A 44 -1.83 -15.89 8.60
C VAL A 44 -0.98 -16.13 9.86
N ASN A 45 -0.46 -17.33 10.04
CA ASN A 45 0.41 -17.66 11.19
C ASN A 45 1.66 -16.78 11.23
N PHE A 46 2.35 -16.60 10.11
CA PHE A 46 3.50 -15.70 10.02
C PHE A 46 3.13 -14.26 10.45
N SER A 47 1.96 -13.77 10.03
CA SER A 47 1.52 -12.40 10.34
C SER A 47 1.25 -12.23 11.84
N VAL A 48 0.70 -13.26 12.49
CA VAL A 48 0.47 -13.29 13.95
C VAL A 48 1.80 -13.40 14.71
N GLU A 49 2.68 -14.33 14.31
CA GLU A 49 3.97 -14.58 14.96
C GLU A 49 4.90 -13.36 14.90
N THR A 50 4.89 -12.63 13.77
CA THR A 50 5.73 -11.45 13.57
C THR A 50 5.08 -10.15 14.04
N ASN A 51 3.82 -10.19 14.49
CA ASN A 51 3.00 -9.04 14.88
C ASN A 51 3.00 -7.90 13.84
N ARG A 52 2.96 -8.26 12.55
CA ARG A 52 3.00 -7.30 11.44
C ARG A 52 1.59 -6.91 11.02
N GLN A 53 1.09 -5.82 11.59
CA GLN A 53 -0.28 -5.33 11.36
C GLN A 53 -0.40 -4.27 10.25
N ASP A 54 0.72 -3.76 9.73
CA ASP A 54 0.80 -2.67 8.77
C ASP A 54 0.89 -3.12 7.30
N TYR A 55 0.75 -4.42 7.05
CA TYR A 55 0.82 -5.02 5.72
C TYR A 55 -0.53 -5.53 5.25
N GLN A 56 -0.79 -5.36 3.96
CA GLN A 56 -1.83 -6.08 3.25
C GLN A 56 -1.22 -7.21 2.43
N ILE A 57 -1.95 -8.32 2.39
CA ILE A 57 -1.57 -9.52 1.66
C ILE A 57 -2.60 -9.71 0.57
N ASN A 58 -2.18 -9.50 -0.67
CA ASN A 58 -3.05 -9.68 -1.83
C ASN A 58 -2.76 -11.03 -2.48
N PHE A 59 -3.82 -11.81 -2.67
CA PHE A 59 -3.76 -13.13 -3.31
C PHE A 59 -4.29 -13.05 -4.74
N PHE A 60 -3.47 -13.49 -5.69
CA PHE A 60 -3.81 -13.59 -7.10
C PHE A 60 -3.47 -14.99 -7.59
N GLU A 61 -4.46 -15.88 -7.60
CA GLU A 61 -4.31 -17.31 -7.92
C GLU A 61 -3.21 -17.96 -7.07
N ASN A 62 -2.01 -18.11 -7.62
CA ASN A 62 -0.85 -18.75 -7.00
C ASN A 62 0.23 -17.74 -6.57
N THR A 63 -0.08 -16.45 -6.66
CA THR A 63 0.83 -15.34 -6.41
C THR A 63 0.38 -14.56 -5.19
N LEU A 64 1.31 -14.35 -4.26
CA LEU A 64 1.15 -13.45 -3.13
C LEU A 64 1.96 -12.18 -3.35
N ILE A 65 1.31 -11.05 -3.09
CA ILE A 65 1.92 -9.73 -3.12
C ILE A 65 1.72 -9.08 -1.76
N PHE A 66 2.83 -8.77 -1.10
CA PHE A 66 2.84 -8.01 0.15
C PHE A 66 3.03 -6.54 -0.17
N SER A 67 2.06 -5.73 0.24
CA SER A 67 2.15 -4.28 0.13
C SER A 67 2.01 -3.65 1.51
N ARG A 68 2.93 -2.75 1.83
CA ARG A 68 2.76 -1.90 3.01
C ARG A 68 1.82 -0.74 2.68
N LYS A 69 0.86 -0.46 3.58
CA LYS A 69 0.11 0.79 3.49
C LYS A 69 0.99 1.95 3.89
N ILE A 70 1.21 2.88 2.97
CA ILE A 70 1.93 4.11 3.27
C ILE A 70 0.94 5.28 3.27
N PRO A 71 0.84 6.03 4.39
CA PRO A 71 0.12 7.29 4.42
C PRO A 71 0.65 8.20 3.32
N ILE A 72 -0.24 8.81 2.54
CA ILE A 72 0.09 9.69 1.41
C ILE A 72 1.05 10.81 1.81
N GLU A 73 0.97 11.27 3.06
CA GLU A 73 1.85 12.28 3.63
C GLU A 73 3.31 11.83 3.72
N LYS A 74 3.56 10.53 3.91
CA LYS A 74 4.93 9.97 3.98
C LYS A 74 5.62 9.92 2.62
N ILE A 75 4.87 9.96 1.52
CA ILE A 75 5.44 10.05 0.15
C ILE A 75 5.45 11.48 -0.38
N GLY A 76 5.23 12.48 0.49
CA GLY A 76 5.33 13.90 0.15
C GLY A 76 4.11 14.47 -0.57
N LEU A 77 3.01 13.71 -0.67
CA LEU A 77 1.76 14.19 -1.25
C LEU A 77 0.85 14.79 -0.17
N ILE A 78 0.02 15.75 -0.58
CA ILE A 78 -0.94 16.43 0.29
C ILE A 78 -2.34 16.29 -0.33
N SER A 79 -3.34 15.94 0.47
CA SER A 79 -4.71 15.72 -0.03
C SER A 79 -5.65 16.89 0.27
N CYS A 80 -6.55 17.17 -0.68
CA CYS A 80 -7.66 18.09 -0.50
C CYS A 80 -8.72 17.45 0.40
N LYS A 81 -9.00 18.08 1.53
CA LYS A 81 -9.97 17.57 2.51
C LYS A 81 -11.43 17.53 2.01
N GLN A 82 -11.75 18.29 0.96
CA GLN A 82 -13.11 18.39 0.43
C GLN A 82 -13.43 17.33 -0.63
N CYS A 83 -12.44 16.90 -1.43
CA CYS A 83 -12.69 15.96 -2.54
C CYS A 83 -11.62 14.88 -2.74
N GLY A 84 -10.55 14.85 -1.93
CA GLY A 84 -9.49 13.85 -2.02
C GLY A 84 -8.43 14.08 -3.11
N PHE A 85 -8.46 15.21 -3.84
CA PHE A 85 -7.43 15.56 -4.82
C PHE A 85 -6.02 15.54 -4.21
N LEU A 86 -5.05 14.96 -4.92
CA LEU A 86 -3.66 14.84 -4.46
C LEU A 86 -2.77 15.90 -5.13
N ALA A 87 -1.99 16.61 -4.32
CA ALA A 87 -1.06 17.63 -4.75
C ALA A 87 0.36 17.30 -4.29
N GLN A 88 1.37 17.65 -5.11
CA GLN A 88 2.78 17.43 -4.78
C GLN A 88 3.35 18.51 -3.84
N ASN A 89 2.70 19.67 -3.77
CA ASN A 89 3.10 20.78 -2.93
C ASN A 89 1.88 21.60 -2.49
N LYS A 90 2.09 22.55 -1.58
CA LYS A 90 1.02 23.40 -1.05
C LYS A 90 0.40 24.33 -2.09
N SER A 91 1.19 24.85 -3.02
CA SER A 91 0.71 25.79 -4.04
C SER A 91 -0.29 25.14 -4.99
N ASP A 92 -0.02 23.90 -5.41
CA ASP A 92 -0.95 23.12 -6.24
C ASP A 92 -2.24 22.80 -5.48
N LEU A 93 -2.14 22.52 -4.19
CA LEU A 93 -3.29 22.27 -3.33
C LEU A 93 -4.15 23.53 -3.16
N GLU A 94 -3.53 24.69 -2.94
CA GLU A 94 -4.22 25.98 -2.81
C GLU A 94 -4.94 26.36 -4.11
N LEU A 95 -4.27 26.19 -5.26
CA LEU A 95 -4.88 26.42 -6.56
C LEU A 95 -6.09 25.52 -6.79
N HIS A 96 -5.97 24.23 -6.43
CA HIS A 96 -7.09 23.30 -6.49
C HIS A 96 -8.23 23.70 -5.53
N GLN A 97 -7.93 24.13 -4.31
CA GLN A 97 -8.93 24.54 -3.33
C GLN A 97 -9.80 25.71 -3.81
N ASN A 98 -9.25 26.58 -4.66
CA ASN A 98 -10.01 27.67 -5.27
C ASN A 98 -11.16 27.18 -6.17
N VAL A 99 -11.10 25.95 -6.70
CA VAL A 99 -12.18 25.35 -7.50
C VAL A 99 -13.43 25.10 -6.64
N HIS A 100 -13.24 24.84 -5.34
CA HIS A 100 -14.34 24.63 -4.40
C HIS A 100 -14.90 25.94 -3.84
N MET A 101 -14.24 27.08 -4.09
CA MET A 101 -14.78 28.35 -3.66
C MET A 101 -16.05 28.68 -4.45
N PRO A 102 -17.18 28.96 -3.78
CA PRO A 102 -18.41 29.33 -4.45
C PRO A 102 -18.19 30.61 -5.26
N LYS A 103 -18.69 30.63 -6.52
CA LYS A 103 -18.57 31.75 -7.47
C LYS A 103 -19.22 33.08 -7.01
N SER A 104 -19.74 33.15 -5.78
CA SER A 104 -20.47 34.30 -5.23
C SER A 104 -19.61 35.37 -4.53
N GLN A 105 -18.27 35.31 -4.60
CA GLN A 105 -17.39 36.36 -4.08
C GLN A 105 -16.63 37.18 -5.14
N ILE A 106 -16.99 37.10 -6.42
CA ILE A 106 -16.60 38.14 -7.37
C ILE A 106 -17.58 39.30 -7.21
N ARG A 107 -17.36 40.15 -6.20
CA ARG A 107 -17.93 41.51 -6.21
C ARG A 107 -17.34 42.23 -7.42
N ARG A 108 -18.08 42.24 -8.53
CA ARG A 108 -17.86 43.21 -9.59
C ARG A 108 -18.05 44.59 -8.96
N LYS A 109 -16.99 45.40 -9.01
CA LYS A 109 -17.05 46.85 -8.73
C LYS A 109 -18.03 47.51 -9.70
#